data_AF-A0A378VTZ1-F1
#
_entry.id   AF-A0A378VTZ1-F1
#
_cell.length_a   1.000
_cell.length_b   1.000
_cell.length_c   1.000
_cell.angle_alpha   90.00
_cell.angle_beta   90.00
_cell.angle_gamma   90.00
#
_symmetry.space_group_name_H-M   'P 1'
#
loop_
_entity.id
_entity.type
_entity.pdbx_description
1 polymer ?
#
loop_
_entity_poly.entity_id
_entity_poly.type
_entity_poly.pdbx_seq_one_letter_code
_entity_poly.pdbx_strand_id
1 'polypeptide(L)'
;MDIQGLCAGVMHDVLEDTGVTKGEMAAVFGNTVAEMVDGLSKLEKLKFEDHAEHQAESFRKLILAMTKDVRVIVVKLADRLHNMRTLGSMRPDKRRRIARETLEIYAQIANRIGLNNAYRELQDLSFQNLHPNRYETLKKRWTRAGRTGRTLSAKFCARSASGW
;
A
#
# COMPACT_ATOMS: atom_id res chain seq x y z
N MET A 1 14.44 7.39 1.08
CA MET A 1 13.59 8.07 0.08
C MET A 1 14.30 9.36 -0.26
N ASP A 2 14.42 9.68 -1.54
CA ASP A 2 15.12 10.84 -2.06
C ASP A 2 14.19 12.07 -2.17
N ILE A 3 14.76 13.26 -2.35
CA ILE A 3 14.01 14.52 -2.42
C ILE A 3 12.99 14.48 -3.57
N GLN A 4 13.35 13.89 -4.70
CA GLN A 4 12.46 13.82 -5.86
C GLN A 4 11.25 12.91 -5.61
N GLY A 5 11.44 11.76 -4.96
CA GLY A 5 10.34 10.88 -4.56
C GLY A 5 9.41 11.52 -3.53
N LEU A 6 9.95 12.34 -2.62
CA LEU A 6 9.12 13.11 -1.68
C LEU A 6 8.28 14.17 -2.41
N CYS A 7 8.90 14.94 -3.32
CA CYS A 7 8.19 15.94 -4.13
C CYS A 7 7.08 15.30 -4.97
N ALA A 8 7.36 14.17 -5.62
CA ALA A 8 6.38 13.43 -6.41
C ALA A 8 5.21 12.92 -5.56
N GLY A 9 5.46 12.50 -4.31
CA GLY A 9 4.39 12.11 -3.39
C GLY A 9 3.47 13.26 -2.98
N VAL A 10 4.03 14.44 -2.74
CA VAL A 10 3.22 15.64 -2.43
C VAL A 10 2.41 16.07 -3.66
N MET A 11 2.95 15.91 -4.87
CA MET A 11 2.34 16.41 -6.11
C MET A 11 1.50 15.38 -6.88
N HIS A 12 1.33 14.16 -6.35
CA HIS A 12 0.83 13.03 -7.14
C HIS A 12 -0.52 13.27 -7.83
N ASP A 13 -1.41 14.06 -7.21
CA ASP A 13 -2.74 14.40 -7.75
C ASP A 13 -2.82 15.80 -8.40
N VAL A 14 -1.75 16.60 -8.36
CA VAL A 14 -1.76 17.98 -8.87
C VAL A 14 -2.05 18.03 -10.38
N LEU A 15 -1.45 17.11 -11.17
CA LEU A 15 -1.70 17.06 -12.61
C LEU A 15 -3.14 16.65 -12.97
N GLU A 16 -3.86 15.97 -12.08
CA GLU A 16 -5.24 15.55 -12.32
C GLU A 16 -6.26 16.57 -11.78
N ASP A 17 -6.01 17.12 -10.59
CA ASP A 17 -7.00 17.91 -9.85
C ASP A 17 -6.91 19.42 -10.11
N THR A 18 -5.75 19.93 -10.53
CA THR A 18 -5.52 21.39 -10.59
C THR A 18 -5.31 21.96 -11.99
N GLY A 19 -5.44 21.13 -13.04
CA GLY A 19 -5.32 21.57 -14.43
C GLY A 19 -3.91 22.00 -14.86
N VAL A 20 -2.92 21.85 -13.97
CA VAL A 20 -1.51 22.14 -14.24
C VAL A 20 -0.98 21.18 -15.30
N THR A 21 -0.30 21.73 -16.30
CA THR A 21 0.31 20.93 -17.37
C THR A 21 1.65 20.35 -16.93
N LYS A 22 2.04 19.22 -17.55
CA LYS A 22 3.37 18.62 -17.34
C LYS A 22 4.52 19.61 -17.61
N GLY A 23 4.36 20.48 -18.61
CA GLY A 23 5.36 21.50 -18.95
C GLY A 23 5.57 22.52 -17.84
N GLU A 24 4.48 23.00 -17.23
CA GLU A 24 4.53 23.94 -16.09
C GLU A 24 5.18 23.29 -14.87
N MET A 25 4.85 22.02 -14.59
CA MET A 25 5.48 21.28 -13.49
C MET A 25 6.99 21.06 -13.73
N ALA A 26 7.39 20.76 -14.97
CA ALA A 26 8.79 20.58 -15.34
C ALA A 26 9.60 21.89 -15.21
N ALA A 27 8.98 23.04 -15.48
CA ALA A 27 9.63 24.35 -15.35
C ALA A 27 9.93 24.70 -13.88
N VAL A 28 9.08 24.29 -12.94
CA VAL A 28 9.23 24.63 -11.51
C VAL A 28 10.03 23.58 -10.73
N PHE A 29 9.78 22.30 -10.99
CA PHE A 29 10.33 21.20 -10.17
C PHE A 29 11.32 20.29 -10.92
N GLY A 30 11.56 20.59 -12.20
CA GLY A 30 12.45 19.83 -13.07
C GLY A 30 11.77 18.64 -13.75
N ASN A 31 12.38 18.22 -14.86
CA ASN A 31 11.80 17.21 -15.74
C ASN A 31 11.61 15.84 -15.05
N THR A 32 12.52 15.47 -14.14
CA THR A 32 12.45 14.18 -13.42
C THR A 32 11.21 14.08 -12.53
N VAL A 33 10.86 15.14 -11.79
CA VAL A 33 9.66 15.15 -10.92
C VAL A 33 8.40 15.13 -11.77
N ALA A 34 8.36 15.94 -12.84
CA ALA A 34 7.23 15.97 -13.76
C ALA A 34 6.98 14.63 -14.46
N GLU A 35 8.03 13.90 -14.84
CA GLU A 35 7.91 12.54 -15.39
C GLU A 35 7.41 11.53 -14.36
N MET A 36 7.85 11.62 -13.10
CA MET A 36 7.34 10.75 -12.02
C MET A 36 5.86 10.98 -11.76
N VAL A 37 5.41 12.24 -11.67
CA VAL A 37 3.99 12.59 -11.44
C VAL A 37 3.12 12.22 -12.65
N ASP A 38 3.58 12.45 -13.87
CA ASP A 38 2.89 12.02 -15.10
C ASP A 38 2.76 10.48 -15.17
N GLY A 39 3.79 9.75 -14.75
CA GLY A 39 3.74 8.29 -14.61
C GLY A 39 2.72 7.84 -13.56
N LEU A 40 2.64 8.52 -12.43
CA LEU A 40 1.68 8.25 -11.34
C LEU A 40 0.22 8.41 -11.79
N SER A 41 -0.10 9.49 -12.51
CA SER A 41 -1.44 9.79 -13.05
C SER A 41 -1.89 8.75 -14.09
N LYS A 42 -1.03 8.42 -15.06
CA LYS A 42 -1.34 7.43 -16.10
C LYS A 42 -1.63 6.03 -15.54
N LEU A 43 -0.98 5.67 -14.43
CA LEU A 43 -1.22 4.41 -13.73
C LEU A 43 -2.61 4.35 -13.06
N GLU A 44 -3.23 5.47 -12.69
CA GLU A 44 -4.61 5.48 -12.16
C GLU A 44 -5.65 5.21 -13.23
N LYS A 45 -5.40 5.74 -14.42
CA LYS A 45 -6.29 5.59 -15.58
C LYS A 45 -6.22 4.18 -16.17
N LEU A 46 -5.13 3.45 -15.93
CA LEU A 46 -4.95 2.04 -16.32
C LEU A 46 -5.74 1.05 -15.46
N LYS A 47 -6.63 1.49 -14.56
CA LYS A 47 -7.45 0.60 -13.73
C LYS A 47 -8.44 -0.23 -14.57
N PHE A 48 -7.91 -1.36 -15.05
CA PHE A 48 -8.52 -2.65 -15.38
C PHE A 48 -10.01 -2.63 -15.75
N GLU A 49 -10.27 -2.61 -17.05
CA GLU A 49 -11.50 -3.15 -17.61
C GLU A 49 -11.59 -4.66 -17.32
N ASP A 50 -12.82 -5.14 -17.20
CA ASP A 50 -13.27 -6.46 -16.78
C ASP A 50 -12.64 -7.62 -17.60
N HIS A 51 -12.68 -8.84 -17.04
CA HIS A 51 -12.09 -10.12 -17.46
C HIS A 51 -10.79 -10.55 -16.78
N ALA A 52 -10.91 -11.61 -15.97
CA ALA A 52 -9.86 -12.24 -15.17
C ALA A 52 -8.62 -12.72 -15.98
N GLU A 53 -8.77 -13.02 -17.27
CA GLU A 53 -7.63 -13.40 -18.14
C GLU A 53 -6.77 -12.22 -18.59
N HIS A 54 -7.36 -11.03 -18.75
CA HIS A 54 -6.61 -9.79 -19.05
C HIS A 54 -5.94 -9.18 -17.84
N GLN A 55 -6.28 -9.65 -16.63
CA GLN A 55 -5.72 -9.13 -15.39
C GLN A 55 -4.24 -9.49 -15.25
N ALA A 56 -3.80 -10.68 -15.66
CA ALA A 56 -2.41 -11.11 -15.56
C ALA A 56 -1.48 -10.35 -16.54
N GLU A 57 -1.93 -10.11 -17.78
CA GLU A 57 -1.16 -9.31 -18.74
C GLU A 57 -1.15 -7.83 -18.39
N SER A 58 -2.29 -7.27 -17.98
CA SER A 58 -2.39 -5.89 -17.53
C SER A 58 -1.58 -5.66 -16.25
N PHE A 59 -1.52 -6.67 -15.36
CA PHE A 59 -0.62 -6.68 -14.21
C PHE A 59 0.86 -6.72 -14.63
N ARG A 60 1.22 -7.54 -15.61
CA ARG A 60 2.59 -7.60 -16.13
C ARG A 60 3.00 -6.29 -16.80
N LYS A 61 2.10 -5.67 -17.56
CA LYS A 61 2.28 -4.34 -18.18
C LYS A 61 2.40 -3.23 -17.12
N LEU A 62 1.59 -3.30 -16.05
CA LEU A 62 1.64 -2.37 -14.92
C LEU A 62 2.98 -2.49 -14.17
N ILE A 63 3.45 -3.71 -13.91
CA ILE A 63 4.79 -3.93 -13.33
C ILE A 63 5.88 -3.40 -14.27
N LEU A 64 5.82 -3.69 -15.57
CA LEU A 64 6.81 -3.21 -16.55
C LEU A 64 6.85 -1.68 -16.68
N ALA A 65 5.70 -1.03 -16.62
CA ALA A 65 5.59 0.43 -16.63
C ALA A 65 6.20 1.04 -15.35
N MET A 66 6.01 0.39 -14.20
CA MET A 66 6.54 0.83 -12.91
C MET A 66 8.01 0.49 -12.68
N THR A 67 8.57 -0.50 -13.38
CA THR A 67 10.01 -0.84 -13.28
C THR A 67 10.95 0.23 -13.85
N LYS A 68 10.43 1.21 -14.61
CA LYS A 68 11.27 2.32 -15.12
C LYS A 68 11.75 3.25 -14.01
N ASP A 69 10.99 3.38 -12.92
CA ASP A 69 11.43 4.09 -11.72
C ASP A 69 10.74 3.53 -10.47
N VAL A 70 11.49 2.76 -9.68
CA VAL A 70 10.97 2.11 -8.46
C VAL A 70 10.46 3.13 -7.43
N ARG A 71 10.89 4.39 -7.49
CA ARG A 71 10.44 5.43 -6.55
C ARG A 71 8.96 5.74 -6.73
N VAL A 72 8.47 5.69 -7.96
CA VAL A 72 7.05 5.92 -8.31
C VAL A 72 6.15 4.91 -7.61
N ILE A 73 6.52 3.62 -7.61
CA ILE A 73 5.71 2.59 -6.95
C ILE A 73 5.77 2.68 -5.42
N VAL A 74 6.90 3.10 -4.85
CA VAL A 74 7.00 3.33 -3.40
C VAL A 74 6.03 4.44 -2.97
N VAL A 75 5.98 5.54 -3.72
CA VAL A 75 5.02 6.64 -3.47
C VAL A 75 3.57 6.13 -3.57
N LYS A 76 3.23 5.37 -4.62
CA LYS A 76 1.89 4.80 -4.81
C LYS A 76 1.47 3.87 -3.66
N LEU A 77 2.40 3.05 -3.19
CA LEU A 77 2.15 2.15 -2.05
C LEU A 77 1.96 2.92 -0.76
N ALA A 78 2.70 4.01 -0.54
CA ALA A 78 2.54 4.87 0.62
C ALA A 78 1.17 5.54 0.64
N ASP A 79 0.72 6.10 -0.49
CA ASP A 79 -0.62 6.65 -0.62
C ASP A 79 -1.70 5.56 -0.39
N ARG A 80 -1.58 4.42 -1.08
CA ARG A 80 -2.55 3.32 -0.90
C ARG A 80 -2.61 2.84 0.56
N LEU A 81 -1.48 2.77 1.24
CA LEU A 81 -1.41 2.42 2.66
C LEU A 81 -2.13 3.44 3.54
N HIS A 82 -1.92 4.74 3.28
CA HIS A 82 -2.66 5.80 3.96
C HIS A 82 -4.18 5.67 3.73
N ASN A 83 -4.60 5.47 2.48
CA ASN A 83 -5.99 5.25 2.10
C ASN A 83 -6.61 4.04 2.82
N MET A 84 -5.85 2.95 2.98
CA MET A 84 -6.31 1.76 3.71
C MET A 84 -6.47 2.02 5.22
N ARG A 85 -5.67 2.92 5.81
CA ARG A 85 -5.78 3.33 7.22
C ARG A 85 -7.04 4.18 7.48
N THR A 86 -7.50 4.94 6.49
CA THR A 86 -8.64 5.87 6.62
C THR A 86 -9.94 5.37 5.97
N LEU A 87 -9.96 4.13 5.47
CA LEU A 87 -11.07 3.51 4.72
C LEU A 87 -12.40 3.37 5.51
N GLY A 88 -12.38 3.66 6.82
CA GLY A 88 -13.51 3.56 7.74
C GLY A 88 -14.65 4.56 7.48
N SER A 89 -14.39 5.67 6.77
CA SER A 89 -15.41 6.67 6.41
C SER A 89 -16.21 6.32 5.15
N MET A 90 -15.75 5.35 4.36
CA MET A 90 -16.39 4.96 3.10
C MET A 90 -17.53 3.97 3.28
N ARG A 91 -18.47 3.97 2.31
CA ARG A 91 -19.55 2.99 2.21
C ARG A 91 -19.01 1.54 2.13
N PRO A 92 -19.70 0.53 2.67
CA PRO A 92 -19.18 -0.84 2.79
C PRO A 92 -18.82 -1.52 1.47
N ASP A 93 -19.59 -1.24 0.41
CA ASP A 93 -19.36 -1.71 -0.96
C ASP A 93 -18.05 -1.17 -1.53
N LYS A 94 -17.85 0.16 -1.47
CA LYS A 94 -16.62 0.82 -1.94
C LYS A 94 -15.40 0.36 -1.15
N ARG A 95 -15.55 0.23 0.17
CA ARG A 95 -14.53 -0.29 1.08
C ARG A 95 -14.07 -1.71 0.69
N ARG A 96 -15.00 -2.63 0.45
CA ARG A 96 -14.68 -4.00 0.03
C ARG A 96 -13.98 -4.04 -1.32
N ARG A 97 -14.41 -3.21 -2.27
CA ARG A 97 -13.77 -3.11 -3.59
C ARG A 97 -12.30 -2.67 -3.46
N ILE A 98 -12.06 -1.58 -2.74
CA ILE A 98 -10.70 -1.05 -2.52
C ILE A 98 -9.84 -2.06 -1.76
N ALA A 99 -10.39 -2.72 -0.74
CA ALA A 99 -9.66 -3.73 0.03
C ALA A 99 -9.29 -4.96 -0.81
N ARG A 100 -10.18 -5.39 -1.73
CA ARG A 100 -9.88 -6.47 -2.68
C ARG A 100 -8.75 -6.08 -3.63
N GLU A 101 -8.86 -4.91 -4.26
CA GLU A 101 -7.83 -4.36 -5.14
C GLU A 101 -6.47 -4.26 -4.41
N THR A 102 -6.49 -3.79 -3.16
CA THR A 102 -5.30 -3.66 -2.32
C THR A 102 -4.64 -5.01 -2.05
N LEU A 103 -5.42 -6.03 -1.74
CA LEU A 103 -4.91 -7.37 -1.45
C LEU A 103 -4.35 -8.07 -2.69
N GLU A 104 -5.06 -7.98 -3.81
CA GLU A 104 -4.74 -8.68 -5.05
C GLU A 104 -3.57 -8.02 -5.80
N ILE A 105 -3.47 -6.68 -5.74
CA ILE A 105 -2.51 -5.92 -6.55
C ILE A 105 -1.42 -5.33 -5.65
N TYR A 106 -1.77 -4.38 -4.78
CA TYR A 106 -0.77 -3.55 -4.07
C TYR A 106 0.03 -4.33 -3.04
N ALA A 107 -0.60 -5.24 -2.29
CA ALA A 107 0.10 -6.10 -1.35
C ALA A 107 1.11 -7.00 -2.07
N GLN A 108 0.72 -7.57 -3.22
CA GLN A 108 1.63 -8.42 -4.00
C GLN A 108 2.82 -7.64 -4.53
N ILE A 109 2.61 -6.40 -4.97
CA ILE A 109 3.69 -5.52 -5.40
C ILE A 109 4.63 -5.21 -4.24
N ALA A 110 4.10 -4.81 -3.07
CA ALA A 110 4.91 -4.54 -1.88
C ALA A 110 5.79 -5.74 -1.47
N ASN A 111 5.25 -6.97 -1.57
CA ASN A 111 6.02 -8.19 -1.33
C ASN A 111 7.14 -8.39 -2.36
N ARG A 112 6.85 -8.17 -3.65
CA ARG A 112 7.82 -8.35 -4.75
C ARG A 112 9.01 -7.40 -4.67
N ILE A 113 8.81 -6.18 -4.17
CA ILE A 113 9.88 -5.18 -4.01
C ILE A 113 10.55 -5.24 -2.62
N GLY A 114 10.16 -6.19 -1.76
CA GLY A 114 10.76 -6.40 -0.44
C GLY A 114 10.28 -5.46 0.66
N LEU A 115 9.20 -4.69 0.46
CA LEU A 115 8.60 -3.83 1.48
C LEU A 115 7.71 -4.65 2.43
N ASN A 116 8.33 -5.52 3.22
CA ASN A 116 7.63 -6.46 4.12
C ASN A 116 6.68 -5.79 5.11
N ASN A 117 7.06 -4.63 5.67
CA ASN A 117 6.21 -3.91 6.62
C ASN A 117 4.92 -3.41 5.95
N ALA A 118 5.04 -2.75 4.80
CA ALA A 118 3.90 -2.28 4.03
C ALA A 118 3.04 -3.46 3.54
N TYR A 119 3.66 -4.53 3.06
CA TYR A 119 2.97 -5.75 2.64
C TYR A 119 2.05 -6.31 3.75
N ARG A 120 2.60 -6.54 4.95
CA ARG A 120 1.85 -7.07 6.09
C ARG A 120 0.72 -6.13 6.50
N GLU A 121 0.99 -4.84 6.57
CA GLU A 121 -0.02 -3.85 6.98
C GLU A 121 -1.16 -3.74 5.95
N LEU A 122 -0.84 -3.72 4.65
CA LEU A 122 -1.85 -3.76 3.59
C LEU A 122 -2.69 -5.04 3.65
N GLN A 123 -2.10 -6.19 3.97
CA GLN A 123 -2.85 -7.44 4.14
C GLN A 123 -3.81 -7.37 5.33
N ASP A 124 -3.33 -6.93 6.49
CA ASP A 124 -4.15 -6.83 7.70
C ASP A 124 -5.31 -5.86 7.50
N LEU A 125 -5.06 -4.67 6.93
CA LEU A 125 -6.08 -3.69 6.64
C LEU A 125 -7.06 -4.20 5.58
N SER A 126 -6.59 -4.88 4.53
CA SER A 126 -7.47 -5.46 3.51
C SER A 126 -8.37 -6.54 4.10
N PHE A 127 -7.82 -7.41 4.94
CA PHE A 127 -8.57 -8.48 5.59
C PHE A 127 -9.60 -7.92 6.58
N GLN A 128 -9.26 -6.88 7.34
CA GLN A 128 -10.19 -6.17 8.23
C GLN A 128 -11.39 -5.61 7.45
N ASN A 129 -11.14 -5.04 6.27
CA ASN A 129 -12.17 -4.38 5.46
C ASN A 129 -12.99 -5.38 4.61
N LEU A 130 -12.43 -6.51 4.21
CA LEU A 130 -13.13 -7.58 3.48
C LEU A 130 -13.96 -8.46 4.40
N HIS A 131 -13.44 -8.79 5.59
CA HIS A 131 -14.03 -9.77 6.50
C HIS A 131 -14.07 -9.25 7.95
N PRO A 132 -14.83 -8.17 8.25
CA PRO A 132 -14.81 -7.50 9.55
C PRO A 132 -15.13 -8.45 10.73
N ASN A 133 -16.16 -9.29 10.59
CA ASN A 133 -16.55 -10.24 11.64
C ASN A 133 -15.46 -11.29 11.95
N ARG A 134 -14.78 -11.78 10.90
CA ARG A 134 -13.67 -12.73 11.04
C ARG A 134 -12.46 -12.06 11.68
N TYR A 135 -12.16 -10.84 11.24
CA TYR A 135 -11.07 -10.03 11.78
C TYR A 135 -11.26 -9.79 13.28
N GLU A 136 -12.45 -9.38 13.73
CA GLU A 136 -12.72 -9.19 15.16
C GLU A 136 -12.54 -10.48 15.97
N THR A 137 -13.02 -11.61 15.44
CA THR A 137 -12.89 -12.91 16.11
C THR A 137 -11.41 -13.29 16.27
N LEU A 138 -10.62 -13.12 15.22
CA LEU A 138 -9.18 -13.39 15.23
C LEU A 138 -8.44 -12.43 16.17
N LYS A 139 -8.77 -11.15 16.16
CA LYS A 139 -8.19 -10.15 17.06
C LYS A 139 -8.46 -10.47 18.54
N LYS A 140 -9.68 -10.92 18.87
CA LYS A 140 -10.05 -11.38 20.23
C LYS A 140 -9.24 -12.62 20.65
N ARG A 141 -9.00 -13.57 19.74
CA ARG A 141 -8.18 -14.77 20.01
C ARG A 141 -6.69 -14.42 20.16
N TRP A 142 -6.18 -13.57 19.28
CA TRP A 142 -4.78 -13.11 19.29
C TRP A 142 -4.43 -12.35 20.57
N THR A 143 -5.30 -11.45 21.02
CA THR A 143 -5.10 -10.69 22.27
C THR A 143 -5.10 -11.58 23.52
N ARG A 144 -5.92 -12.64 23.56
CA ARG A 144 -5.85 -13.66 24.63
C ARG A 144 -4.54 -14.45 24.58
N ALA A 145 -4.14 -14.92 23.40
CA ALA A 145 -2.90 -15.68 23.23
C ALA A 145 -1.64 -14.84 23.54
N GLY A 146 -1.61 -13.56 23.14
CA GLY A 146 -0.49 -12.65 23.40
C GLY A 146 -0.29 -12.32 24.88
N ARG A 147 -1.36 -12.32 25.69
CA ARG A 147 -1.25 -12.24 27.16
C ARG A 147 -0.56 -13.47 27.74
N THR A 148 -0.91 -14.66 27.25
CA THR A 148 -0.26 -15.92 27.66
C THR A 148 1.20 -15.97 27.21
N GLY A 149 1.50 -15.54 25.98
CA GLY A 149 2.86 -15.52 25.41
C GLY A 149 3.81 -14.54 26.11
N ARG A 150 3.36 -13.32 26.46
CA ARG A 150 4.17 -12.38 27.27
C ARG A 150 4.44 -12.91 28.67
N THR A 151 3.48 -13.59 29.27
CA THR A 151 3.65 -14.21 30.60
C THR A 151 4.67 -15.35 30.54
N LEU A 152 4.63 -16.17 29.47
CA LEU A 152 5.59 -17.25 29.25
C LEU A 152 7.00 -16.74 28.94
N SER A 153 7.12 -15.71 28.09
CA SER A 153 8.40 -15.07 27.78
C SER A 153 9.02 -14.37 29.00
N ALA A 154 8.20 -13.66 29.80
CA ALA A 154 8.65 -13.07 31.06
C ALA A 154 9.09 -14.14 32.08
N LYS A 155 8.34 -15.24 32.21
CA LYS A 155 8.73 -16.38 33.07
C LYS A 155 10.00 -17.09 32.59
N PHE A 156 10.20 -17.17 31.27
CA PHE A 156 11.41 -17.76 30.70
C PHE A 156 12.63 -16.86 30.96
N CYS A 157 12.55 -15.56 30.66
CA CYS A 157 13.61 -14.59 31.01
C CYS A 157 13.92 -14.55 32.51
N ALA A 158 12.90 -14.59 33.38
CA ALA A 158 13.09 -14.60 34.82
C ALA A 158 13.84 -15.85 35.30
N ARG A 159 13.54 -17.03 34.73
CA ARG A 159 14.26 -18.28 35.05
C ARG A 159 15.70 -18.30 34.53
N SER A 160 15.98 -17.63 33.42
CA SER A 160 17.34 -17.48 32.88
C SER A 160 18.22 -16.56 33.73
N ALA A 161 17.63 -15.57 34.40
CA ALA A 161 18.34 -14.60 35.24
C ALA A 161 18.64 -15.10 36.67
N SER A 162 17.92 -16.12 37.15
CA SER A 162 18.11 -16.73 38.47
C SER A 162 19.05 -17.95 38.47
N GLY A 163 19.77 -18.18 37.37
CA GLY A 163 20.64 -19.34 37.15
C GLY A 163 22.14 -19.03 37.03
N TRP A 164 22.57 -17.84 37.46
CA TRP A 164 23.97 -17.44 37.61
C TRP A 164 24.18 -16.84 39.00
#